data_AF-A0A9D5B0N8-F1
#
_entry.id   AF-A0A9D5B0N8-F1
#
_cell.length_a   1.000
_cell.length_b   1.000
_cell.length_c   1.000
_cell.angle_alpha   90.00
_cell.angle_beta   90.00
_cell.angle_gamma   90.00
#
_symmetry.space_group_name_H-M   'P 1'
#
loop_
_entity.id
_entity.type
_entity.pdbx_description
1 polymer ?
#
loop_
_entity_poly.entity_id
_entity_poly.type
_entity_poly.pdbx_seq_one_letter_code
_entity_poly.pdbx_strand_id
1 'polypeptide(L)'
;VISIACGTWHSALATSNGKLFTFGDGTFGVLGHGNRESVSYPKEVQLLSGLKTIKVACGVWHTAAIVEVTFQSGSNVSSRKLFTWGDGDKSRLGHGNRETYLQPTCVSTLIEYNFHQIACGHTMTVALTTSGHLFTMGGTEFGQLGNSLSDGKIPILVQDSLVGEFVEEISCGAHHVAALTSRSELFTWGKGANGRLGQGDIDDRKSPTLVEALKERHVKNISCGSSFTSCICIHKWVSGVDQSTCTGCRQPFGFTRKRHNCYNCGLVHCHGCSSRKVLKAALAPTPGKPH
;
A
#
# COMPACT_ATOMS: atom_id res chain seq x y z
N VAL A 1 6.15 -2.94 -21.44
CA VAL A 1 6.33 -3.13 -19.98
C VAL A 1 4.98 -2.90 -19.32
N ILE A 2 4.55 -3.76 -18.39
CA ILE A 2 3.22 -3.71 -17.73
C ILE A 2 3.30 -3.45 -16.23
N SER A 3 4.45 -3.70 -15.60
CA SER A 3 4.70 -3.45 -14.19
C SER A 3 6.16 -3.05 -14.02
N ILE A 4 6.42 -2.05 -13.18
CA ILE A 4 7.76 -1.62 -12.79
C ILE A 4 7.77 -1.50 -11.27
N ALA A 5 8.86 -1.90 -10.64
CA ALA A 5 9.09 -1.66 -9.23
C ALA A 5 10.53 -1.23 -9.00
N CYS A 6 10.70 -0.29 -8.08
CA CYS A 6 12.00 0.21 -7.67
C CYS A 6 12.15 -0.04 -6.17
N GLY A 7 13.18 -0.81 -5.81
CA GLY A 7 13.64 -0.94 -4.44
C GLY A 7 14.65 0.15 -4.10
N THR A 8 15.29 0.03 -2.95
CA THR A 8 16.37 0.95 -2.57
C THR A 8 17.61 0.78 -3.42
N TRP A 9 17.93 -0.47 -3.79
CA TRP A 9 19.20 -0.83 -4.44
C TRP A 9 19.04 -1.54 -5.79
N HIS A 10 17.82 -1.95 -6.14
CA HIS A 10 17.54 -2.70 -7.37
C HIS A 10 16.21 -2.26 -7.99
N SER A 11 16.04 -2.59 -9.27
CA SER A 11 14.83 -2.33 -10.03
C SER A 11 14.39 -3.61 -10.74
N ALA A 12 13.09 -3.73 -10.95
CA ALA A 12 12.50 -4.83 -11.67
C ALA A 12 11.39 -4.36 -12.61
N LEU A 13 11.24 -5.07 -13.73
CA LEU A 13 10.19 -4.80 -14.71
C LEU A 13 9.59 -6.12 -15.22
N ALA A 14 8.26 -6.12 -15.34
CA ALA A 14 7.51 -7.18 -16.00
C ALA A 14 6.99 -6.67 -17.35
N THR A 15 7.10 -7.51 -18.36
CA THR A 15 6.75 -7.18 -19.75
C THR A 15 5.39 -7.74 -20.14
N SER A 16 4.78 -7.24 -21.22
CA SER A 16 3.46 -7.69 -21.69
C SER A 16 3.45 -9.15 -22.16
N ASN A 17 4.61 -9.69 -22.58
CA ASN A 17 4.79 -11.10 -22.90
C ASN A 17 5.13 -11.97 -21.67
N GLY A 18 5.05 -11.41 -20.45
CA GLY A 18 5.20 -12.14 -19.20
C GLY A 18 6.62 -12.28 -18.66
N LYS A 19 7.65 -11.81 -19.39
CA LYS A 19 9.04 -11.90 -18.93
C LYS A 19 9.32 -10.91 -17.79
N LEU A 20 10.11 -11.35 -16.81
CA LEU A 20 10.63 -10.56 -15.70
C LEU A 20 12.10 -10.23 -15.93
N PHE A 21 12.46 -8.97 -15.76
CA PHE A 21 13.85 -8.50 -15.76
C PHE A 21 14.15 -7.79 -14.44
N THR A 22 15.37 -7.98 -13.95
CA THR A 22 15.89 -7.40 -12.71
C THR A 22 17.30 -6.87 -12.94
N PHE A 23 17.64 -5.77 -12.27
CA PHE A 23 18.96 -5.13 -12.38
C PHE A 23 19.20 -4.20 -11.18
N GLY A 24 20.45 -3.82 -10.95
CA GLY A 24 20.93 -3.05 -9.81
C GLY A 24 21.89 -3.87 -8.94
N ASP A 25 21.88 -3.61 -7.64
CA ASP A 25 22.68 -4.33 -6.65
C ASP A 25 22.19 -5.77 -6.46
N GLY A 26 23.11 -6.73 -6.54
CA GLY A 26 22.86 -8.16 -6.38
C GLY A 26 22.95 -8.68 -4.95
N THR A 27 23.26 -7.82 -3.98
CA THR A 27 23.48 -8.23 -2.58
C THR A 27 22.26 -8.98 -2.04
N PHE A 28 22.50 -10.11 -1.37
CA PHE A 28 21.47 -11.06 -0.91
C PHE A 28 20.66 -11.76 -2.03
N GLY A 29 21.07 -11.67 -3.29
CA GLY A 29 20.40 -12.37 -4.40
C GLY A 29 19.05 -11.77 -4.79
N VAL A 30 18.82 -10.50 -4.47
CA VAL A 30 17.56 -9.78 -4.77
C VAL A 30 17.18 -9.74 -6.25
N LEU A 31 18.15 -9.96 -7.14
CA LEU A 31 17.91 -10.04 -8.58
C LEU A 31 17.39 -11.42 -9.02
N GLY A 32 17.43 -12.45 -8.17
CA GLY A 32 16.82 -13.74 -8.50
C GLY A 32 17.56 -14.55 -9.58
N HIS A 33 18.82 -14.21 -9.87
CA HIS A 33 19.63 -14.88 -10.89
C HIS A 33 20.40 -16.10 -10.38
N GLY A 34 20.18 -16.53 -9.12
CA GLY A 34 20.87 -17.65 -8.50
C GLY A 34 22.26 -17.32 -7.94
N ASN A 35 22.65 -16.04 -7.95
CA ASN A 35 23.90 -15.55 -7.42
C ASN A 35 23.71 -14.20 -6.72
N ARG A 36 24.80 -13.61 -6.21
CA ARG A 36 24.81 -12.30 -5.52
C ARG A 36 25.48 -11.20 -6.36
N GLU A 37 25.54 -11.38 -7.67
CA GLU A 37 26.24 -10.46 -8.56
C GLU A 37 25.32 -9.30 -8.95
N SER A 38 25.86 -8.08 -8.89
CA SER A 38 25.18 -6.88 -9.38
C SER A 38 25.12 -6.87 -10.90
N VAL A 39 24.03 -6.34 -11.45
CA VAL A 39 23.79 -6.28 -12.89
C VAL A 39 23.40 -4.86 -13.26
N SER A 40 24.18 -4.19 -14.12
CA SER A 40 23.95 -2.78 -14.46
C SER A 40 22.87 -2.54 -15.52
N TYR A 41 22.33 -3.58 -16.13
CA TYR A 41 21.31 -3.52 -17.19
C TYR A 41 20.23 -4.58 -16.98
N PRO A 42 18.99 -4.38 -17.49
CA PRO A 42 17.90 -5.35 -17.33
C PRO A 42 18.30 -6.75 -17.81
N LYS A 43 18.36 -7.72 -16.88
CA LYS A 43 18.65 -9.13 -17.17
C LYS A 43 17.42 -9.98 -16.87
N GLU A 44 17.08 -10.88 -17.79
CA GLU A 44 15.93 -11.77 -17.66
C GLU A 44 16.14 -12.78 -16.52
N VAL A 45 15.13 -12.95 -15.68
CA VAL A 45 15.12 -13.95 -14.60
C VAL A 45 14.75 -15.30 -15.17
N GLN A 46 15.78 -16.08 -15.54
CA GLN A 46 15.63 -17.33 -16.31
C GLN A 46 14.72 -18.38 -15.65
N LEU A 47 14.68 -18.45 -14.31
CA LEU A 47 13.85 -19.43 -13.61
C LEU A 47 12.34 -19.23 -13.86
N LEU A 48 11.92 -17.99 -14.15
CA LEU A 48 10.53 -17.66 -14.48
C LEU A 48 10.30 -17.56 -15.99
N SER A 49 11.28 -17.95 -16.81
CA SER A 49 11.14 -17.98 -18.27
C SER A 49 10.05 -18.98 -18.66
N GLY A 50 9.15 -18.56 -19.56
CA GLY A 50 7.98 -19.34 -19.96
C GLY A 50 6.77 -19.23 -19.03
N LEU A 51 6.92 -18.66 -17.83
CA LEU A 51 5.80 -18.27 -16.97
C LEU A 51 5.48 -16.79 -17.16
N LYS A 52 4.21 -16.42 -16.95
CA LYS A 52 3.76 -15.04 -17.17
C LYS A 52 3.76 -14.25 -15.86
N THR A 53 4.78 -13.41 -15.68
CA THR A 53 4.85 -12.46 -14.57
C THR A 53 3.88 -11.29 -14.80
N ILE A 54 2.98 -11.06 -13.86
CA ILE A 54 1.91 -10.05 -13.95
C ILE A 54 2.29 -8.78 -13.20
N LYS A 55 2.86 -8.91 -12.00
CA LYS A 55 3.25 -7.81 -11.12
C LYS A 55 4.57 -8.11 -10.45
N VAL A 56 5.30 -7.05 -10.12
CA VAL A 56 6.55 -7.10 -9.36
C VAL A 56 6.54 -5.98 -8.32
N ALA A 57 7.14 -6.25 -7.16
CA ALA A 57 7.39 -5.29 -6.09
C ALA A 57 8.81 -5.49 -5.55
N CYS A 58 9.47 -4.39 -5.19
CA CYS A 58 10.85 -4.37 -4.73
C CYS A 58 10.92 -3.69 -3.37
N GLY A 59 11.45 -4.38 -2.36
CA GLY A 59 11.75 -3.80 -1.05
C GLY A 59 13.19 -3.30 -0.98
N VAL A 60 13.72 -3.18 0.24
CA VAL A 60 15.13 -2.78 0.44
C VAL A 60 16.07 -3.89 -0.07
N TRP A 61 15.89 -5.10 0.44
CA TRP A 61 16.74 -6.27 0.11
C TRP A 61 15.92 -7.51 -0.27
N HIS A 62 14.72 -7.36 -0.82
CA HIS A 62 13.94 -8.49 -1.32
C HIS A 62 13.06 -8.07 -2.49
N THR A 63 12.63 -9.06 -3.25
CA THR A 63 11.77 -8.90 -4.41
C THR A 63 10.61 -9.88 -4.31
N ALA A 64 9.43 -9.41 -4.69
CA ALA A 64 8.24 -10.23 -4.82
C ALA A 64 7.66 -10.11 -6.23
N ALA A 65 7.09 -11.18 -6.73
CA ALA A 65 6.39 -11.19 -8.01
C ALA A 65 5.11 -12.03 -7.94
N ILE A 66 4.12 -11.61 -8.72
CA ILE A 66 2.92 -12.42 -8.99
C ILE A 66 3.11 -13.05 -10.35
N VAL A 67 3.08 -14.38 -10.39
CA VAL A 67 3.30 -15.18 -11.59
C VAL A 67 2.06 -16.02 -11.88
N GLU A 68 1.62 -15.98 -13.14
CA GLU A 68 0.55 -16.81 -13.67
C GLU A 68 1.10 -18.21 -13.96
N VAL A 69 0.57 -19.21 -13.26
CA VAL A 69 0.93 -20.63 -13.38
C VAL A 69 -0.28 -21.38 -13.92
N THR A 70 -0.09 -22.12 -15.02
CA THR A 70 -1.12 -22.98 -15.61
C THR A 70 -0.82 -24.43 -15.22
N PHE A 71 -1.74 -25.08 -14.52
CA PHE A 71 -1.60 -26.49 -14.17
C PHE A 71 -2.08 -27.37 -15.34
N GLN A 72 -1.31 -28.40 -15.68
CA GLN A 72 -1.65 -29.34 -16.77
C GLN A 72 -2.77 -30.34 -16.39
N SER A 73 -3.45 -30.14 -15.26
CA SER A 73 -4.53 -31.01 -14.79
C SER A 73 -5.87 -30.61 -15.40
N GLY A 74 -6.02 -30.81 -16.71
CA GLY A 74 -7.30 -30.92 -17.44
C GLY A 74 -8.24 -29.70 -17.47
N SER A 75 -7.94 -28.63 -16.74
CA SER A 75 -8.70 -27.39 -16.72
C SER A 75 -7.78 -26.21 -17.07
N ASN A 76 -8.22 -25.34 -17.98
CA ASN A 76 -7.50 -24.12 -18.38
C ASN A 76 -7.52 -23.03 -17.27
N VAL A 77 -7.42 -23.42 -15.99
CA VAL A 77 -7.48 -22.49 -14.87
C VAL A 77 -6.07 -22.01 -14.58
N SER A 78 -5.76 -20.81 -15.06
CA SER A 78 -4.56 -20.07 -14.70
C SER A 78 -4.67 -19.57 -13.26
N SER A 79 -3.64 -19.80 -12.46
CA SER A 79 -3.57 -19.35 -11.07
C SER A 79 -2.48 -18.30 -10.89
N ARG A 80 -2.71 -17.30 -10.04
CA ARG A 80 -1.78 -16.18 -9.82
C ARG A 80 -1.07 -16.34 -8.49
N LYS A 81 0.14 -16.89 -8.51
CA LYS A 81 0.89 -17.28 -7.31
C LYS A 81 1.95 -16.26 -6.92
N LEU A 82 2.21 -16.17 -5.62
CA LEU A 82 3.19 -15.26 -5.04
C LEU A 82 4.56 -15.94 -5.01
N PHE A 83 5.56 -15.28 -5.60
CA PHE A 83 6.96 -15.66 -5.52
C PHE A 83 7.74 -14.58 -4.77
N THR A 84 8.65 -14.98 -3.89
CA THR A 84 9.51 -14.08 -3.10
C THR A 84 10.96 -14.60 -3.15
N TRP A 85 11.92 -13.68 -3.11
CA TRP A 85 13.36 -13.99 -3.05
C TRP A 85 14.17 -12.77 -2.55
N GLY A 86 15.45 -12.99 -2.27
CA GLY A 86 16.36 -12.01 -1.67
C GLY A 86 16.67 -12.33 -0.20
N ASP A 87 16.83 -11.28 0.60
CA ASP A 87 17.08 -11.34 2.03
C ASP A 87 15.85 -11.85 2.81
N GLY A 88 16.07 -12.92 3.57
CA GLY A 88 15.09 -13.53 4.47
C GLY A 88 15.01 -12.89 5.85
N ASP A 89 15.83 -11.88 6.15
CA ASP A 89 15.84 -11.29 7.49
C ASP A 89 14.45 -10.72 7.88
N LYS A 90 14.12 -10.86 9.16
CA LYS A 90 12.77 -10.64 9.72
C LYS A 90 11.68 -11.48 9.06
N SER A 91 12.01 -12.56 8.36
CA SER A 91 11.09 -13.48 7.69
C SER A 91 10.22 -12.85 6.60
N ARG A 92 10.71 -11.77 5.96
CA ARG A 92 9.94 -10.98 4.98
C ARG A 92 9.56 -11.72 3.70
N LEU A 93 10.10 -12.91 3.48
CA LEU A 93 9.82 -13.77 2.33
C LEU A 93 8.66 -14.74 2.54
N GLY A 94 8.27 -15.01 3.80
CA GLY A 94 7.11 -15.86 4.11
C GLY A 94 7.32 -17.37 3.97
N HIS A 95 8.57 -17.85 3.90
CA HIS A 95 8.88 -19.29 3.79
C HIS A 95 8.99 -20.00 5.14
N GLY A 96 8.61 -19.37 6.26
CA GLY A 96 8.70 -19.95 7.60
C GLY A 96 10.10 -19.91 8.23
N ASN A 97 11.09 -19.37 7.52
CA ASN A 97 12.48 -19.23 7.96
C ASN A 97 13.03 -17.83 7.64
N ARG A 98 14.30 -17.59 7.97
CA ARG A 98 15.02 -16.33 7.72
C ARG A 98 16.13 -16.48 6.67
N GLU A 99 16.08 -17.53 5.86
CA GLU A 99 17.12 -17.84 4.89
C GLU A 99 17.06 -16.91 3.69
N THR A 100 18.22 -16.68 3.08
CA THR A 100 18.32 -15.94 1.82
C THR A 100 17.96 -16.85 0.66
N TYR A 101 17.05 -16.42 -0.21
CA TYR A 101 16.68 -17.14 -1.42
C TYR A 101 17.25 -16.42 -2.64
N LEU A 102 18.17 -17.06 -3.37
CA LEU A 102 18.86 -16.43 -4.51
C LEU A 102 18.05 -16.50 -5.81
N GLN A 103 16.90 -17.18 -5.80
CA GLN A 103 16.03 -17.38 -6.95
C GLN A 103 14.57 -17.26 -6.54
N PRO A 104 13.67 -16.85 -7.46
CA PRO A 104 12.25 -16.77 -7.19
C PRO A 104 11.69 -18.08 -6.64
N THR A 105 11.12 -18.02 -5.44
CA THR A 105 10.56 -19.20 -4.76
C THR A 105 9.09 -18.97 -4.46
N CYS A 106 8.24 -19.95 -4.78
CA CYS A 106 6.81 -19.86 -4.52
C CYS A 106 6.52 -19.92 -3.01
N VAL A 107 5.66 -19.04 -2.51
CA VAL A 107 5.21 -19.05 -1.12
C VAL A 107 4.13 -20.11 -0.94
N SER A 108 4.53 -21.33 -0.58
CA SER A 108 3.67 -22.53 -0.56
C SER A 108 2.46 -22.43 0.38
N THR A 109 2.59 -21.71 1.49
CA THR A 109 1.51 -21.49 2.47
C THR A 109 0.33 -20.69 1.89
N LEU A 110 0.53 -20.01 0.77
CA LEU A 110 -0.48 -19.22 0.07
C LEU A 110 -0.91 -19.85 -1.27
N ILE A 111 -0.61 -21.13 -1.49
CA ILE A 111 -0.85 -21.80 -2.78
C ILE A 111 -2.33 -21.89 -3.16
N GLU A 112 -3.27 -21.82 -2.21
CA GLU A 112 -4.70 -21.85 -2.50
C GLU A 112 -5.26 -20.49 -2.95
N TYR A 113 -4.48 -19.41 -2.79
CA TYR A 113 -4.92 -18.06 -3.11
C TYR A 113 -4.44 -17.60 -4.49
N ASN A 114 -5.16 -16.62 -5.03
CA ASN A 114 -4.81 -15.93 -6.27
C ASN A 114 -4.57 -14.45 -5.98
N PHE A 115 -3.44 -13.92 -6.39
CA PHE A 115 -3.02 -12.54 -6.10
C PHE A 115 -3.15 -11.62 -7.31
N HIS A 116 -3.39 -10.33 -7.08
CA HIS A 116 -3.34 -9.32 -8.15
C HIS A 116 -2.48 -8.10 -7.82
N GLN A 117 -2.14 -7.87 -6.55
CA GLN A 117 -1.28 -6.78 -6.13
C GLN A 117 -0.35 -7.21 -5.00
N ILE A 118 0.85 -6.64 -5.00
CA ILE A 118 1.91 -6.86 -4.02
C ILE A 118 2.60 -5.53 -3.74
N ALA A 119 3.10 -5.39 -2.52
CA ALA A 119 3.87 -4.24 -2.10
C ALA A 119 4.95 -4.70 -1.10
N CYS A 120 6.16 -4.15 -1.22
CA CYS A 120 7.30 -4.51 -0.40
C CYS A 120 7.77 -3.31 0.43
N GLY A 121 7.82 -3.47 1.75
CA GLY A 121 8.36 -2.48 2.67
C GLY A 121 9.84 -2.69 2.94
N HIS A 122 10.35 -2.16 4.06
CA HIS A 122 11.73 -2.44 4.47
C HIS A 122 11.88 -3.88 4.93
N THR A 123 11.02 -4.29 5.86
CA THR A 123 11.10 -5.59 6.54
C THR A 123 9.83 -6.41 6.37
N MET A 124 8.95 -6.08 5.43
CA MET A 124 7.68 -6.77 5.23
C MET A 124 7.32 -6.92 3.75
N THR A 125 6.51 -7.93 3.46
CA THR A 125 5.81 -8.10 2.19
C THR A 125 4.31 -8.10 2.44
N VAL A 126 3.57 -7.41 1.58
CA VAL A 126 2.11 -7.32 1.63
C VAL A 126 1.57 -7.81 0.29
N ALA A 127 0.60 -8.71 0.31
CA ALA A 127 0.01 -9.31 -0.88
C ALA A 127 -1.52 -9.28 -0.81
N LEU A 128 -2.16 -8.80 -1.88
CA LEU A 128 -3.61 -8.66 -1.99
C LEU A 128 -4.17 -9.69 -2.97
N THR A 129 -5.14 -10.48 -2.52
CA THR A 129 -5.81 -11.50 -3.32
C THR A 129 -6.86 -10.91 -4.24
N THR A 130 -7.21 -11.63 -5.31
CA THR A 130 -8.34 -11.28 -6.20
C THR A 130 -9.70 -11.30 -5.50
N SER A 131 -9.77 -11.89 -4.32
CA SER A 131 -10.96 -11.89 -3.46
C SER A 131 -10.96 -10.77 -2.42
N GLY A 132 -10.02 -9.83 -2.48
CA GLY A 132 -9.96 -8.67 -1.58
C GLY A 132 -9.33 -8.97 -0.20
N HIS A 133 -8.74 -10.15 -0.01
CA HIS A 133 -8.08 -10.53 1.24
C HIS A 133 -6.61 -10.08 1.25
N LEU A 134 -6.17 -9.52 2.37
CA LEU A 134 -4.83 -8.98 2.52
C LEU A 134 -3.97 -9.91 3.38
N PHE A 135 -2.83 -10.32 2.84
CA PHE A 135 -1.82 -11.09 3.57
C PHE A 135 -0.58 -10.25 3.83
N THR A 136 -0.02 -10.37 5.02
CA THR A 136 1.21 -9.69 5.45
C THR A 136 2.19 -10.71 6.01
N MET A 137 3.49 -10.46 5.81
CA MET A 137 4.58 -11.28 6.36
C MET A 137 5.81 -10.42 6.61
N GLY A 138 6.66 -10.82 7.56
CA GLY A 138 7.90 -10.12 7.89
C GLY A 138 7.95 -9.59 9.32
N GLY A 139 8.59 -8.43 9.50
CA GLY A 139 8.84 -7.86 10.83
C GLY A 139 7.56 -7.44 11.56
N THR A 140 7.57 -7.58 12.89
CA THR A 140 6.41 -7.33 13.79
C THR A 140 6.57 -6.10 14.69
N GLU A 141 7.71 -5.40 14.60
CA GLU A 141 8.20 -4.42 15.57
C GLU A 141 7.22 -3.27 15.87
N PHE A 142 6.46 -2.81 14.87
CA PHE A 142 5.56 -1.67 14.95
C PHE A 142 4.10 -2.06 14.68
N GLY A 143 3.78 -3.36 14.69
CA GLY A 143 2.44 -3.85 14.35
C GLY A 143 2.07 -3.75 12.87
N GLN A 144 3.06 -3.58 11.98
CA GLN A 144 2.86 -3.42 10.54
C GLN A 144 2.17 -4.60 9.83
N LEU A 145 2.11 -5.76 10.48
CA LEU A 145 1.42 -6.92 9.92
C LEU A 145 -0.11 -6.82 10.07
N GLY A 146 -0.63 -5.92 10.91
CA GLY A 146 -2.07 -5.74 11.06
C GLY A 146 -2.79 -6.96 11.68
N ASN A 147 -2.02 -7.84 12.32
CA ASN A 147 -2.52 -8.99 13.05
C ASN A 147 -1.63 -9.21 14.27
N SER A 148 -2.21 -9.09 15.47
CA SER A 148 -1.50 -9.18 16.75
C SER A 148 -1.04 -10.60 17.09
N LEU A 149 -1.60 -11.62 16.43
CA LEU A 149 -1.26 -13.03 16.61
C LEU A 149 -0.09 -13.47 15.73
N SER A 150 0.38 -12.60 14.83
CA SER A 150 1.44 -12.95 13.88
C SER A 150 2.82 -13.00 14.53
N ASP A 151 3.56 -14.07 14.27
CA ASP A 151 5.00 -14.15 14.55
C ASP A 151 5.86 -13.68 13.37
N GLY A 152 5.23 -13.30 12.25
CA GLY A 152 5.87 -12.79 11.04
C GLY A 152 6.51 -13.84 10.13
N LYS A 153 6.66 -15.09 10.57
CA LYS A 153 7.40 -16.14 9.82
C LYS A 153 6.65 -16.65 8.61
N ILE A 154 5.34 -16.78 8.76
CA ILE A 154 4.42 -17.27 7.76
C ILE A 154 3.45 -16.14 7.42
N PRO A 155 3.03 -16.00 6.15
CA PRO A 155 2.00 -15.06 5.77
C PRO A 155 0.73 -15.23 6.61
N ILE A 156 0.22 -14.12 7.12
CA ILE A 156 -1.00 -14.11 7.92
C ILE A 156 -2.04 -13.22 7.25
N LEU A 157 -3.31 -13.61 7.38
CA LEU A 157 -4.42 -12.78 6.99
C LEU A 157 -4.53 -11.59 7.95
N VAL A 158 -4.63 -10.38 7.41
CA VAL A 158 -4.93 -9.18 8.19
C VAL A 158 -6.34 -9.28 8.77
N GLN A 159 -6.50 -8.99 10.05
CA GLN A 159 -7.76 -9.18 10.79
C GLN A 159 -8.37 -7.83 11.23
N ASP A 160 -9.34 -7.89 12.15
CA ASP A 160 -10.06 -6.77 12.75
C ASP A 160 -10.94 -5.99 11.77
N SER A 161 -10.69 -4.69 11.61
CA SER A 161 -11.59 -3.76 10.91
C SER A 161 -11.65 -3.97 9.39
N LEU A 162 -10.76 -4.80 8.83
CA LEU A 162 -10.81 -5.23 7.42
C LEU A 162 -11.53 -6.57 7.23
N VAL A 163 -12.02 -7.22 8.30
CA VAL A 163 -12.79 -8.46 8.18
C VAL A 163 -14.14 -8.15 7.53
N GLY A 164 -14.41 -8.81 6.39
CA GLY A 164 -15.63 -8.58 5.60
C GLY A 164 -15.54 -7.41 4.62
N GLU A 165 -14.45 -6.66 4.64
CA GLU A 165 -14.17 -5.61 3.65
C GLU A 165 -13.52 -6.19 2.40
N PHE A 166 -13.83 -5.59 1.25
CA PHE A 166 -13.13 -5.90 0.00
C PHE A 166 -12.06 -4.84 -0.24
N VAL A 167 -10.79 -5.20 -0.07
CA VAL A 167 -9.66 -4.31 -0.35
C VAL A 167 -9.37 -4.29 -1.85
N GLU A 168 -9.29 -3.10 -2.44
CA GLU A 168 -9.03 -2.91 -3.87
C GLU A 168 -7.59 -2.52 -4.17
N GLU A 169 -6.97 -1.73 -3.30
CA GLU A 169 -5.62 -1.19 -3.50
C GLU A 169 -4.84 -1.20 -2.19
N ILE A 170 -3.56 -1.56 -2.27
CA ILE A 170 -2.63 -1.52 -1.14
C ILE A 170 -1.38 -0.69 -1.47
N SER A 171 -0.85 -0.02 -0.47
CA SER A 171 0.45 0.63 -0.53
C SER A 171 1.19 0.42 0.78
N CYS A 172 2.52 0.29 0.71
CA CYS A 172 3.34 0.12 1.91
C CYS A 172 4.52 1.09 1.90
N GLY A 173 4.84 1.63 3.08
CA GLY A 173 6.09 2.34 3.30
C GLY A 173 7.13 1.45 3.95
N ALA A 174 8.08 2.04 4.67
CA ALA A 174 9.12 1.27 5.36
C ALA A 174 8.55 0.29 6.39
N HIS A 175 7.65 0.78 7.25
CA HIS A 175 7.09 0.06 8.39
C HIS A 175 5.59 0.34 8.63
N HIS A 176 4.86 0.73 7.59
CA HIS A 176 3.42 0.99 7.67
C HIS A 176 2.72 0.56 6.38
N VAL A 177 1.42 0.31 6.47
CA VAL A 177 0.58 -0.13 5.35
C VAL A 177 -0.63 0.79 5.27
N ALA A 178 -1.02 1.10 4.04
CA ALA A 178 -2.28 1.72 3.70
C ALA A 178 -3.10 0.76 2.82
N ALA A 179 -4.38 0.62 3.10
CA ALA A 179 -5.32 -0.17 2.33
C ALA A 179 -6.56 0.66 1.99
N LEU A 180 -6.98 0.58 0.74
CA LEU A 180 -8.18 1.23 0.22
C LEU A 180 -9.24 0.16 -0.06
N THR A 181 -10.40 0.29 0.57
CA THR A 181 -11.53 -0.62 0.35
C THR A 181 -12.38 -0.18 -0.84
N SER A 182 -13.23 -1.08 -1.35
CA SER A 182 -14.22 -0.78 -2.39
C SER A 182 -15.26 0.25 -1.95
N ARG A 183 -15.40 0.46 -0.64
CA ARG A 183 -16.21 1.54 -0.04
C ARG A 183 -15.50 2.91 -0.06
N SER A 184 -14.34 2.99 -0.72
CA SER A 184 -13.48 4.18 -0.80
C SER A 184 -12.98 4.68 0.56
N GLU A 185 -12.88 3.77 1.53
CA GLU A 185 -12.37 4.05 2.87
C GLU A 185 -10.88 3.73 2.94
N LEU A 186 -10.13 4.62 3.58
CA LEU A 186 -8.70 4.47 3.80
C LEU A 186 -8.42 3.92 5.18
N PHE A 187 -7.75 2.77 5.24
CA PHE A 187 -7.23 2.18 6.47
C PHE A 187 -5.71 2.27 6.49
N THR A 188 -5.14 2.57 7.66
CA THR A 188 -3.69 2.66 7.88
C THR A 188 -3.28 1.99 9.18
N TRP A 189 -2.12 1.34 9.19
CA TRP A 189 -1.54 0.76 10.40
C TRP A 189 -0.02 0.56 10.29
N GLY A 190 0.62 0.16 11.39
CA GLY A 190 2.06 0.03 11.56
C GLY A 190 2.64 1.23 12.32
N LYS A 191 3.85 1.64 11.93
CA LYS A 191 4.60 2.72 12.58
C LYS A 191 3.89 4.07 12.45
N GLY A 192 3.64 4.76 13.57
CA GLY A 192 2.96 6.06 13.66
C GLY A 192 3.87 7.28 13.50
N ALA A 193 5.17 7.13 13.76
CA ALA A 193 6.13 8.23 13.76
C ALA A 193 6.05 9.14 12.52
N ASN A 194 6.17 10.46 12.71
CA ASN A 194 5.94 11.51 11.71
C ASN A 194 4.47 11.69 11.28
N GLY A 195 3.51 11.10 11.99
CA GLY A 195 2.09 11.20 11.67
C GLY A 195 1.71 10.45 10.38
N ARG A 196 2.52 9.47 9.97
CA ARG A 196 2.41 8.81 8.65
C ARG A 196 1.11 8.03 8.44
N LEU A 197 0.41 7.72 9.54
CA LEU A 197 -0.87 7.02 9.52
C LEU A 197 -2.06 7.98 9.36
N GLY A 198 -1.87 9.30 9.49
CA GLY A 198 -2.97 10.27 9.31
C GLY A 198 -4.05 10.21 10.40
N GLN A 199 -3.75 9.62 11.56
CA GLN A 199 -4.70 9.43 12.67
C GLN A 199 -4.85 10.67 13.58
N GLY A 200 -4.09 11.73 13.32
CA GLY A 200 -4.04 12.93 14.18
C GLY A 200 -3.06 12.83 15.35
N ASP A 201 -2.31 11.73 15.43
CA ASP A 201 -1.25 11.47 16.40
C ASP A 201 -0.03 10.83 15.73
N ILE A 202 0.95 10.40 16.53
CA ILE A 202 2.17 9.74 16.08
C ILE A 202 2.28 8.30 16.61
N ASP A 203 1.19 7.73 17.12
CA ASP A 203 1.19 6.45 17.81
C ASP A 203 1.14 5.28 16.82
N ASP A 204 1.87 4.21 17.14
CA ASP A 204 1.86 2.99 16.34
C ASP A 204 0.50 2.29 16.44
N ARG A 205 -0.01 1.76 15.32
CA ARG A 205 -1.27 1.02 15.27
C ARG A 205 -1.01 -0.43 14.89
N LYS A 206 -1.43 -1.37 15.74
CA LYS A 206 -1.18 -2.82 15.55
C LYS A 206 -2.24 -3.53 14.70
N SER A 207 -3.34 -2.85 14.43
CA SER A 207 -4.45 -3.32 13.62
C SER A 207 -4.87 -2.23 12.62
N PRO A 208 -5.46 -2.61 11.47
CA PRO A 208 -5.97 -1.64 10.51
C PRO A 208 -6.91 -0.65 11.20
N THR A 209 -6.65 0.65 11.02
CA THR A 209 -7.48 1.71 11.59
C THR A 209 -7.98 2.62 10.46
N LEU A 210 -9.28 2.89 10.44
CA LEU A 210 -9.90 3.86 9.52
C LEU A 210 -9.30 5.25 9.74
N VAL A 211 -8.97 5.95 8.66
CA VAL A 211 -8.57 7.36 8.71
C VAL A 211 -9.83 8.22 8.77
N GLU A 212 -10.32 8.50 9.99
CA GLU A 212 -11.59 9.21 10.23
C GLU A 212 -11.69 10.57 9.49
N ALA A 213 -10.56 11.28 9.35
CA ALA A 213 -10.51 12.55 8.62
C ALA A 213 -10.93 12.45 7.14
N LEU A 214 -10.88 11.24 6.57
CA LEU A 214 -11.22 10.96 5.17
C LEU A 214 -12.49 10.12 5.01
N LYS A 215 -13.20 9.79 6.08
CA LYS A 215 -14.40 8.94 6.04
C LYS A 215 -15.51 9.48 5.11
N GLU A 216 -15.65 10.80 5.02
CA GLU A 216 -16.63 11.45 4.15
C GLU A 216 -16.05 11.81 2.75
N ARG A 217 -14.83 11.35 2.46
CA ARG A 217 -14.14 11.56 1.19
C ARG A 217 -14.21 10.30 0.35
N HIS A 218 -14.21 10.48 -0.96
CA HIS A 218 -14.11 9.38 -1.91
C HIS A 218 -12.64 9.21 -2.30
N VAL A 219 -11.89 8.44 -1.52
CA VAL A 219 -10.48 8.14 -1.80
C VAL A 219 -10.40 7.23 -3.02
N LYS A 220 -9.55 7.57 -4.00
CA LYS A 220 -9.43 6.83 -5.26
C LYS A 220 -8.10 6.14 -5.45
N ASN A 221 -7.01 6.73 -4.96
CA ASN A 221 -5.66 6.17 -5.07
C ASN A 221 -4.89 6.45 -3.80
N ILE A 222 -3.96 5.55 -3.48
CA ILE A 222 -3.10 5.63 -2.31
C ILE A 222 -1.63 5.41 -2.69
N SER A 223 -0.73 6.10 -2.01
CA SER A 223 0.71 5.90 -2.19
C SER A 223 1.46 6.19 -0.91
N CYS A 224 2.25 5.22 -0.45
CA CYS A 224 3.14 5.35 0.69
C CYS A 224 4.58 5.60 0.22
N GLY A 225 5.22 6.60 0.82
CA GLY A 225 6.68 6.71 0.82
C GLY A 225 7.29 5.97 2.02
N SER A 226 8.60 6.14 2.25
CA SER A 226 9.27 5.52 3.40
C SER A 226 8.64 5.93 4.75
N SER A 227 8.24 7.20 4.86
CA SER A 227 7.80 7.83 6.11
C SER A 227 6.53 8.68 6.01
N PHE A 228 5.78 8.60 4.91
CA PHE A 228 4.55 9.35 4.70
C PHE A 228 3.53 8.52 3.91
N THR A 229 2.24 8.86 4.07
CA THR A 229 1.15 8.34 3.24
C THR A 229 0.54 9.51 2.48
N SER A 230 0.24 9.29 1.21
CA SER A 230 -0.49 10.22 0.34
C SER A 230 -1.69 9.50 -0.27
N CYS A 231 -2.74 10.26 -0.56
CA CYS A 231 -3.92 9.74 -1.25
C CYS A 231 -4.53 10.80 -2.15
N ILE A 232 -5.24 10.36 -3.18
CA ILE A 232 -6.01 11.24 -4.07
C ILE A 232 -7.48 11.00 -3.79
N CYS A 233 -8.19 12.08 -3.43
CA CYS A 233 -9.63 12.05 -3.24
C CYS A 233 -10.33 12.64 -4.46
N ILE A 234 -11.40 11.99 -4.92
CA ILE A 234 -12.29 12.59 -5.91
C ILE A 234 -13.11 13.66 -5.18
N HIS A 235 -12.94 14.91 -5.60
CA HIS A 235 -13.83 15.97 -5.16
C HIS A 235 -15.20 15.71 -5.76
N LYS A 236 -16.22 15.54 -4.91
CA LYS A 236 -17.60 15.65 -5.37
C LYS A 236 -17.79 17.07 -5.89
N TRP A 237 -18.14 17.21 -7.16
CA TRP A 237 -18.65 18.46 -7.69
C TRP A 237 -19.93 18.78 -6.92
N VAL A 238 -19.86 19.81 -6.08
CA VAL A 238 -21.03 20.30 -5.37
C VAL A 238 -21.76 21.21 -6.35
N SER A 239 -22.96 20.81 -6.80
CA SER A 239 -23.80 21.72 -7.56
C SER A 239 -24.22 22.88 -6.65
N GLY A 240 -24.35 24.09 -7.20
CA GLY A 240 -24.82 25.24 -6.43
C GLY A 240 -26.24 25.08 -5.85
N VAL A 241 -26.96 24.02 -6.20
CA VAL A 241 -28.31 23.72 -5.70
C VAL A 241 -28.23 22.88 -4.41
N ASP A 242 -27.22 22.01 -4.28
CA ASP A 242 -27.08 21.06 -3.17
C ASP A 242 -26.51 21.66 -1.88
N GLN A 243 -25.88 22.84 -1.96
CA GLN A 243 -25.37 23.56 -0.79
C GLN A 243 -26.02 24.93 -0.66
N SER A 244 -27.28 24.90 -0.25
CA SER A 244 -28.05 26.09 0.16
C SER A 244 -27.57 26.67 1.49
N THR A 245 -26.79 25.92 2.28
CA THR A 245 -26.29 26.34 3.60
C THR A 245 -24.78 26.22 3.74
N CYS A 246 -24.19 27.11 4.55
CA CYS A 246 -22.77 27.12 4.89
C CYS A 246 -22.41 25.91 5.76
N THR A 247 -21.39 25.13 5.39
CA THR A 247 -20.99 23.94 6.16
C THR A 247 -20.47 24.26 7.56
N GLY A 248 -19.91 25.46 7.76
CA GLY A 248 -19.39 25.87 9.07
C GLY A 248 -20.47 26.28 10.07
N CYS A 249 -21.42 27.12 9.65
CA CYS A 249 -22.44 27.68 10.56
C CYS A 249 -23.86 27.17 10.31
N ARG A 250 -24.04 26.28 9.32
CA ARG A 250 -25.34 25.71 8.87
C ARG A 250 -26.40 26.76 8.49
N GLN A 251 -25.99 27.99 8.21
CA GLN A 251 -26.88 29.09 7.82
C GLN A 251 -27.01 29.16 6.30
N PRO A 252 -28.20 29.51 5.77
CA PRO A 252 -28.41 29.60 4.33
C PRO A 252 -27.56 30.70 3.67
N PHE A 253 -27.18 30.47 2.42
CA PHE A 253 -26.58 31.47 1.55
C PHE A 253 -27.67 32.39 0.99
N GLY A 254 -27.31 33.64 0.73
CA GLY A 254 -28.21 34.67 0.21
C GLY A 254 -27.42 35.89 -0.25
N PHE A 255 -28.09 37.01 -0.54
CA PHE A 255 -27.45 38.22 -1.06
C PHE A 255 -26.31 38.75 -0.18
N THR A 256 -26.45 38.65 1.14
CA THR A 256 -25.45 39.10 2.13
C THR A 256 -24.43 38.02 2.51
N ARG A 257 -24.70 36.75 2.18
CA ARG A 257 -23.83 35.60 2.47
C ARG A 257 -23.43 34.92 1.17
N LYS A 258 -22.32 35.37 0.60
CA LYS A 258 -21.70 34.78 -0.58
C LYS A 258 -21.12 33.40 -0.26
N ARG A 259 -21.13 32.53 -1.27
CA ARG A 259 -20.57 31.19 -1.26
C ARG A 259 -19.05 31.25 -1.49
N HIS A 260 -18.28 30.59 -0.62
CA HIS A 260 -16.84 30.43 -0.77
C HIS A 260 -16.51 28.94 -0.76
N ASN A 261 -15.93 28.45 -1.84
CA ASN A 261 -15.48 27.06 -1.92
C ASN A 261 -14.18 26.92 -1.14
N CYS A 262 -14.14 26.02 -0.16
CA CYS A 262 -12.90 25.65 0.50
C CYS A 262 -12.15 24.66 -0.40
N TYR A 263 -11.03 25.09 -0.99
CA TYR A 263 -10.24 24.24 -1.88
C TYR A 263 -9.62 23.01 -1.15
N ASN A 264 -9.42 23.08 0.17
CA ASN A 264 -8.86 21.97 0.95
C ASN A 264 -9.89 20.87 1.27
N CYS A 265 -11.15 21.25 1.47
CA CYS A 265 -12.19 20.31 1.92
C CYS A 265 -13.38 20.23 0.96
N GLY A 266 -13.38 20.91 -0.18
CA GLY A 266 -14.45 20.87 -1.18
C GLY A 266 -15.84 21.34 -0.71
N LEU A 267 -15.96 21.85 0.52
CA LEU A 267 -17.21 22.31 1.13
C LEU A 267 -17.41 23.81 0.89
N VAL A 268 -18.65 24.28 0.87
CA VAL A 268 -18.97 25.70 0.73
C VAL A 268 -19.15 26.35 2.11
N HIS A 269 -18.36 27.39 2.37
CA HIS A 269 -18.41 28.20 3.57
C HIS A 269 -18.86 29.63 3.25
N CYS A 270 -19.41 30.35 4.24
CA CYS A 270 -19.63 31.79 4.12
C CYS A 270 -18.32 32.54 4.43
N HIS A 271 -18.22 33.80 4.00
CA HIS A 271 -17.05 34.63 4.25
C HIS A 271 -16.62 34.63 5.72
N GLY A 272 -17.55 34.71 6.67
CA GLY A 272 -17.24 34.68 8.11
C GLY A 272 -16.70 33.33 8.62
N CYS A 273 -17.08 32.21 7.98
CA CYS A 273 -16.53 30.89 8.30
C CYS A 273 -15.21 30.62 7.59
N SER A 274 -14.97 31.21 6.42
CA SER A 274 -13.70 31.09 5.70
C SER A 274 -12.63 32.07 6.21
N SER A 275 -13.02 33.25 6.71
CA SER A 275 -12.12 34.27 7.25
C SER A 275 -11.70 34.00 8.69
N ARG A 276 -12.50 33.25 9.45
CA ARG A 276 -12.06 32.60 10.68
C ARG A 276 -11.09 31.51 10.27
N LYS A 277 -9.79 31.84 10.18
CA LYS A 277 -8.69 30.88 10.09
C LYS A 277 -9.02 29.75 11.05
N VAL A 278 -9.34 28.58 10.50
CA VAL A 278 -9.83 27.46 11.30
C VAL A 278 -8.68 27.06 12.21
N LEU A 279 -8.77 27.38 13.51
CA LEU A 279 -7.84 26.95 14.56
C LEU A 279 -7.68 25.42 14.64
N LYS A 280 -8.50 24.67 13.88
CA LYS A 280 -8.54 23.21 13.77
C LYS A 280 -8.36 22.69 12.33
N ALA A 281 -7.80 23.48 11.40
CA ALA A 281 -7.27 22.86 10.18
C ALA A 281 -6.02 22.07 10.59
N ALA A 282 -5.93 20.80 10.20
CA ALA A 282 -4.88 19.87 10.60
C ALA A 282 -3.43 20.32 10.26
N LEU A 283 -3.26 21.47 9.60
CA LEU A 283 -1.98 22.08 9.24
C LEU A 283 -1.94 23.61 9.44
N ALA A 284 -2.82 24.20 10.26
CA ALA A 284 -2.71 25.62 10.56
C ALA A 284 -1.53 25.87 11.53
N PRO A 285 -0.51 26.67 11.18
CA PRO A 285 0.53 27.05 12.12
C PRO A 285 -0.11 27.77 13.32
N THR A 286 0.24 27.33 14.52
CA THR A 286 -0.24 27.94 15.77
C THR A 286 0.33 29.36 15.88
N PRO A 287 -0.51 30.41 15.96
CA PRO A 287 -0.01 31.76 16.16
C PRO A 287 0.60 31.85 17.57
N GLY A 288 1.93 32.00 17.67
CA GLY A 288 2.62 32.30 18.93
C GLY A 288 3.71 31.33 19.39
N LYS A 289 4.10 30.32 18.60
CA LYS A 289 5.35 29.58 18.84
C LYS A 289 6.44 30.09 17.89
N PRO A 290 7.57 30.61 18.40
CA PRO A 290 8.74 30.84 17.55
C PRO A 290 9.29 29.49 17.09
N HIS A 291 9.60 29.38 15.81
CA HIS A 291 10.33 28.26 15.21
C HIS A 291 11.83 28.47 15.37
#